data_AF-A0A524EST3-F1
#
_entry.id   AF-A0A524EST3-F1
#
_cell.length_a   1.000
_cell.length_b   1.000
_cell.length_c   1.000
_cell.angle_alpha   90.00
_cell.angle_beta   90.00
_cell.angle_gamma   90.00
#
_symmetry.space_group_name_H-M   'P 1'
#
loop_
_entity.id
_entity.type
_entity.pdbx_description
1 polymer ?
#
loop_
_entity_poly.entity_id
_entity_poly.type
_entity_poly.pdbx_seq_one_letter_code
_entity_poly.pdbx_strand_id
1 'polypeptide(L)'
;MLIVPFPLLIGMKLFILVLFYNLLILGFGVIKNHSIWIKLYFFVLFISLFQIFPDWYLSAQLEILVFPEDGFFKIGTVSAYMLGLWVIPLFIIGFISLRIKERYSIKIAYLSAILLSLIIFGLAEQSMWVFSWYPQNVFLLFDHLAIYIIIPEIILGFSSFYLFLKFKDNKIYFKIAIAFVVMLLYLGAANFFYFLIEKILVFNL
;
A
#
# COMPACT_ATOMS: atom_id res chain seq x y z
N MET A 1 4.77 13.04 -18.59
CA MET A 1 3.33 13.37 -18.48
C MET A 1 2.83 13.00 -17.08
N LEU A 2 3.37 13.65 -16.04
CA LEU A 2 2.93 13.53 -14.63
C LEU A 2 3.18 14.91 -13.99
N ILE A 3 2.26 15.84 -14.26
CA ILE A 3 1.99 17.19 -13.70
C ILE A 3 3.12 18.24 -13.73
N VAL A 4 4.39 17.84 -13.63
CA VAL A 4 5.54 18.74 -13.64
C VAL A 4 6.16 18.72 -15.05
N PRO A 5 6.08 19.81 -15.83
CA PRO A 5 6.54 19.86 -17.24
C PRO A 5 8.06 19.97 -17.36
N PHE A 6 8.80 19.55 -16.35
CA PHE A 6 10.26 19.54 -16.35
C PHE A 6 10.78 18.18 -16.80
N PRO A 7 11.98 18.12 -17.41
CA PRO A 7 12.65 16.88 -17.82
C PRO A 7 13.22 16.12 -16.60
N LEU A 8 12.41 15.97 -15.55
CA LEU A 8 12.75 15.18 -14.37
C LEU A 8 12.58 13.69 -14.68
N LEU A 9 13.48 12.90 -14.11
CA LEU A 9 13.43 11.43 -14.09
C LEU A 9 12.11 10.97 -13.44
N ILE A 10 11.59 9.82 -13.85
CA ILE A 10 10.26 9.33 -13.44
C ILE A 10 10.22 9.14 -11.92
N GLY A 11 11.26 8.56 -11.33
CA GLY A 11 11.32 8.36 -9.88
C GLY A 11 11.28 9.66 -9.09
N MET A 12 11.88 10.75 -9.60
CA MET A 12 11.76 12.08 -8.98
C MET A 12 10.34 12.63 -9.06
N LYS A 13 9.63 12.43 -10.18
CA LYS A 13 8.22 12.85 -10.32
C LYS A 13 7.32 12.11 -9.34
N LEU A 14 7.53 10.80 -9.17
CA LEU A 14 6.81 9.98 -8.19
C LEU A 14 7.14 10.40 -6.76
N PHE A 15 8.41 10.66 -6.45
CA PHE A 15 8.82 11.20 -5.15
C PHE A 15 8.12 12.53 -4.82
N ILE A 16 8.10 13.48 -5.77
CA ILE A 16 7.41 14.76 -5.58
C ILE A 16 5.93 14.55 -5.35
N LEU A 17 5.28 13.66 -6.12
CA LEU A 17 3.86 13.34 -5.95
C LEU A 17 3.57 12.78 -4.55
N VAL A 18 4.37 11.80 -4.11
CA VAL A 18 4.24 11.16 -2.79
C VAL A 18 4.45 12.18 -1.68
N LEU A 19 5.52 12.98 -1.77
CA LEU A 19 5.83 14.02 -0.79
C LEU A 19 4.70 15.06 -0.71
N PHE A 20 4.25 15.55 -1.87
CA PHE A 20 3.19 16.55 -1.96
C PHE A 20 1.89 16.03 -1.37
N TYR A 21 1.48 14.81 -1.71
CA TYR A 21 0.27 14.18 -1.15
C TYR A 21 0.34 14.06 0.37
N ASN A 22 1.47 13.56 0.90
CA ASN A 22 1.68 13.42 2.34
C ASN A 22 1.59 14.77 3.07
N LEU A 23 2.25 15.80 2.53
CA LEU A 23 2.20 17.16 3.09
C LEU A 23 0.80 17.77 3.02
N LEU A 24 0.06 17.56 1.93
CA LEU A 24 -1.31 18.06 1.79
C LEU A 24 -2.26 17.45 2.81
N ILE A 25 -2.21 16.12 3.00
CA ILE A 25 -3.07 15.45 3.98
C ILE A 25 -2.77 15.93 5.40
N LEU A 26 -1.48 15.95 5.77
CA LEU A 26 -1.07 16.37 7.10
C LEU A 26 -1.43 17.85 7.32
N GLY A 27 -1.10 18.72 6.36
CA GLY A 27 -1.40 20.15 6.42
C GLY A 27 -2.89 20.42 6.53
N PHE A 28 -3.72 19.80 5.69
CA PHE A 28 -5.17 19.97 5.75
C PHE A 28 -5.76 19.43 7.06
N GLY A 29 -5.27 18.28 7.54
CA GLY A 29 -5.67 17.70 8.82
C GLY A 29 -5.40 18.64 10.00
N VAL A 30 -4.22 19.28 10.03
CA VAL A 30 -3.83 20.25 11.06
C VAL A 30 -4.64 21.55 10.95
N ILE A 31 -4.70 22.15 9.75
CA ILE A 31 -5.41 23.43 9.52
C ILE A 31 -6.90 23.33 9.89
N LYS A 32 -7.53 22.19 9.61
CA LYS A 32 -8.96 21.95 9.90
C LYS A 32 -9.21 21.31 11.26
N ASN A 33 -8.19 21.10 12.09
CA ASN A 33 -8.29 20.45 13.40
C ASN A 33 -8.99 19.07 13.35
N HIS A 34 -8.79 18.31 12.27
CA HIS A 34 -9.36 16.97 12.11
C HIS A 34 -8.51 15.92 12.83
N SER A 35 -8.66 15.82 14.15
CA SER A 35 -7.85 14.92 15.00
C SER A 35 -7.86 13.46 14.55
N ILE A 36 -9.00 12.95 14.07
CA ILE A 36 -9.11 11.57 13.57
C ILE A 36 -8.36 11.36 12.24
N TRP A 37 -8.29 12.37 11.38
CA TRP A 37 -7.55 12.31 10.12
C TRP A 37 -6.05 12.26 10.38
N ILE A 38 -5.57 13.10 11.30
CA ILE A 38 -4.16 13.12 11.71
C ILE A 38 -3.79 11.76 12.32
N LYS A 39 -4.66 11.20 13.18
CA LYS A 39 -4.46 9.86 13.76
C LYS A 39 -4.38 8.78 12.69
N LEU A 40 -5.26 8.83 11.67
CA LEU A 40 -5.25 7.88 10.56
C LEU A 40 -3.97 8.03 9.74
N TYR A 41 -3.62 9.26 9.36
CA TYR A 41 -2.41 9.58 8.60
C TYR A 41 -1.16 8.99 9.24
N PHE A 42 -0.90 9.28 10.52
CA PHE A 42 0.29 8.73 11.18
C PHE A 42 0.25 7.21 11.29
N PHE A 43 -0.93 6.62 11.48
CA PHE A 43 -1.05 5.17 11.54
C PHE A 43 -0.65 4.52 10.20
N VAL A 44 -1.19 5.00 9.08
CA VAL A 44 -0.86 4.46 7.76
C VAL A 44 0.54 4.87 7.28
N LEU A 45 1.08 5.99 7.76
CA LEU A 45 2.47 6.39 7.50
C LEU A 45 3.44 5.35 8.06
N PHE A 46 3.26 4.88 9.29
CA PHE A 46 4.14 3.83 9.82
C PHE A 46 4.01 2.51 9.05
N ILE A 47 2.80 2.16 8.61
CA ILE A 47 2.61 0.97 7.75
C ILE A 47 3.40 1.16 6.46
N SER A 48 3.25 2.31 5.80
CA SER A 48 3.94 2.65 4.55
C SER A 48 5.47 2.59 4.69
N LEU A 49 6.01 3.09 5.80
CA LEU A 49 7.46 3.00 6.06
C LEU A 49 7.93 1.55 6.17
N PHE A 50 7.12 0.67 6.76
CA PHE A 50 7.45 -0.75 6.88
C PHE A 50 7.21 -1.55 5.60
N GLN A 51 6.36 -1.09 4.68
CA GLN A 51 6.11 -1.79 3.40
C GLN A 51 7.34 -1.90 2.49
N ILE A 52 8.40 -1.13 2.77
CA ILE A 52 9.69 -1.31 2.10
C ILE A 52 10.24 -2.75 2.25
N PHE A 53 9.97 -3.43 3.38
CA PHE A 53 10.48 -4.77 3.63
C PHE A 53 9.76 -5.84 2.79
N PRO A 54 8.42 -5.89 2.75
CA PRO A 54 7.70 -6.72 1.80
C PRO A 54 8.11 -6.48 0.35
N ASP A 55 8.14 -5.23 -0.11
CA ASP A 55 8.50 -4.89 -1.49
C ASP A 55 9.91 -5.38 -1.83
N TRP A 56 10.86 -5.22 -0.90
CA TRP A 56 12.22 -5.71 -1.06
C TRP A 56 12.28 -7.24 -1.05
N TYR A 57 11.53 -7.92 -0.18
CA TYR A 57 11.48 -9.38 -0.16
C TYR A 57 10.90 -9.95 -1.46
N LEU A 58 9.78 -9.43 -1.95
CA LEU A 58 9.15 -9.88 -3.19
C LEU A 58 10.07 -9.67 -4.40
N SER A 59 10.85 -8.59 -4.40
CA SER A 59 11.75 -8.27 -5.52
C SER A 59 13.11 -8.96 -5.46
N ALA A 60 13.73 -9.08 -4.28
CA ALA A 60 15.09 -9.61 -4.14
C ALA A 60 15.17 -11.08 -3.72
N GLN A 61 14.17 -11.60 -3.00
CA GLN A 61 14.19 -12.99 -2.51
C GLN A 61 13.32 -13.91 -3.37
N LEU A 62 12.14 -13.44 -3.78
CA LEU A 62 11.26 -14.20 -4.66
C LEU A 62 11.48 -13.91 -6.14
N GLU A 63 12.13 -12.78 -6.47
CA GLU A 63 12.37 -12.33 -7.85
C GLU A 63 11.08 -12.26 -8.68
N ILE A 64 9.97 -11.86 -8.07
CA ILE A 64 8.65 -11.78 -8.71
C ILE A 64 8.12 -10.35 -8.90
N LEU A 65 8.85 -9.37 -8.39
CA LEU A 65 8.51 -7.96 -8.47
C LEU A 65 9.73 -7.17 -8.93
N VAL A 66 9.57 -6.30 -9.91
CA VAL A 66 10.67 -5.49 -10.43
C VAL A 66 10.39 -4.01 -10.23
N PHE A 67 11.36 -3.31 -9.66
CA PHE A 67 11.44 -1.85 -9.67
C PHE A 67 12.51 -1.45 -10.70
N PRO A 68 12.13 -0.94 -11.88
CA PRO A 68 13.09 -0.55 -12.91
C PRO A 68 13.99 0.60 -12.46
N GLU A 69 15.03 0.89 -13.23
CA GLU A 69 15.82 2.11 -13.03
C GLU A 69 14.99 3.33 -13.41
N ASP A 70 14.61 4.13 -12.41
CA ASP A 70 13.72 5.28 -12.56
C ASP A 70 14.43 6.61 -12.31
N GLY A 71 15.75 6.57 -12.04
CA GLY A 71 16.59 7.72 -11.78
C GLY A 71 16.51 8.27 -10.35
N PHE A 72 15.89 7.55 -9.41
CA PHE A 72 15.84 7.89 -8.00
C PHE A 72 16.62 6.86 -7.16
N PHE A 73 17.00 7.25 -5.94
CA PHE A 73 17.77 6.35 -5.09
C PHE A 73 16.91 5.18 -4.61
N LYS A 74 17.54 4.00 -4.47
CA LYS A 74 16.90 2.76 -4.03
C LYS A 74 17.34 2.37 -2.63
N ILE A 75 16.47 1.65 -1.93
CA ILE A 75 16.73 0.95 -0.68
C ILE A 75 16.66 -0.54 -1.01
N GLY A 76 17.83 -1.18 -1.08
CA GLY A 76 17.90 -2.50 -1.71
C GLY A 76 17.50 -2.41 -3.18
N THR A 77 16.49 -3.17 -3.58
CA THR A 77 15.90 -3.17 -4.93
C THR A 77 14.78 -2.15 -5.11
N VAL A 78 14.28 -1.54 -4.05
CA VAL A 78 13.03 -0.76 -4.07
C VAL A 78 13.31 0.74 -4.15
N SER A 79 12.60 1.45 -5.02
CA SER A 79 12.71 2.91 -5.12
C SER A 79 12.26 3.61 -3.83
N ALA A 80 13.07 4.54 -3.32
CA ALA A 80 12.87 5.06 -1.97
C ALA A 80 11.61 5.90 -1.75
N TYR A 81 10.95 6.38 -2.81
CA TYR A 81 9.64 7.04 -2.67
C TYR A 81 8.55 6.08 -2.17
N MET A 82 8.75 4.76 -2.25
CA MET A 82 7.81 3.76 -1.74
C MET A 82 7.56 3.88 -0.23
N LEU A 83 8.52 4.42 0.53
CA LEU A 83 8.38 4.67 1.98
C LEU A 83 7.15 5.50 2.36
N GLY A 84 6.65 6.37 1.47
CA GLY A 84 5.45 7.16 1.69
C GLY A 84 4.31 6.86 0.71
N LEU A 85 4.54 5.99 -0.28
CA LEU A 85 3.60 5.76 -1.38
C LEU A 85 2.34 5.04 -0.89
N TRP A 86 2.50 4.04 -0.03
CA TRP A 86 1.40 3.25 0.54
C TRP A 86 0.45 4.07 1.42
N VAL A 87 0.86 5.28 1.87
CA VAL A 87 -0.05 6.22 2.54
C VAL A 87 -1.25 6.57 1.64
N ILE A 88 -1.04 6.73 0.33
CA ILE A 88 -2.08 7.13 -0.62
C ILE A 88 -3.27 6.16 -0.59
N PRO A 89 -3.10 4.87 -0.95
CA PRO A 89 -4.22 3.94 -0.96
C PRO A 89 -4.77 3.69 0.44
N LEU A 90 -3.92 3.48 1.45
CA LEU A 90 -4.36 3.14 2.79
C LEU A 90 -5.13 4.28 3.48
N PHE A 91 -4.72 5.53 3.25
CA PHE A 91 -5.46 6.67 3.76
C PHE A 91 -6.84 6.78 3.09
N ILE A 92 -6.93 6.61 1.77
CA ILE A 92 -8.22 6.67 1.05
C ILE A 92 -9.17 5.58 1.54
N ILE A 93 -8.69 4.34 1.62
CA ILE A 93 -9.44 3.18 2.14
C ILE A 93 -9.92 3.49 3.56
N GLY A 94 -9.00 3.82 4.46
CA GLY A 94 -9.32 4.09 5.85
C GLY A 94 -10.28 5.25 6.02
N PHE A 95 -10.09 6.34 5.27
CA PHE A 95 -10.91 7.54 5.34
C PHE A 95 -12.35 7.27 4.89
N ILE A 96 -12.55 6.66 3.72
CA ILE A 96 -13.89 6.35 3.20
C ILE A 96 -14.59 5.36 4.15
N SER A 97 -13.88 4.32 4.61
CA SER A 97 -14.44 3.35 5.56
C SER A 97 -14.80 3.99 6.91
N LEU A 98 -14.05 4.99 7.38
CA LEU A 98 -14.45 5.79 8.56
C LEU A 98 -15.74 6.55 8.32
N ARG A 99 -15.90 7.19 7.16
CA ARG A 99 -17.15 7.92 6.82
C ARG A 99 -18.35 7.00 6.70
N ILE A 100 -18.15 5.81 6.14
CA ILE A 100 -19.19 4.78 6.07
C ILE A 100 -19.56 4.29 7.48
N LYS A 101 -18.58 4.08 8.36
CA LYS A 101 -18.83 3.73 9.77
C LYS A 101 -19.67 4.78 10.49
N GLU A 102 -19.42 6.06 10.24
CA GLU A 102 -20.15 7.18 10.85
C GLU A 102 -21.62 7.27 10.38
N ARG A 103 -21.90 6.88 9.12
CA ARG A 103 -23.23 7.02 8.51
C ARG A 103 -24.10 5.77 8.59
N TYR A 104 -23.47 4.59 8.62
CA TYR A 104 -24.17 3.32 8.52
C TYR A 104 -23.81 2.42 9.70
N SER A 105 -22.94 1.42 9.50
CA SER A 105 -22.56 0.48 10.55
C SER A 105 -21.11 0.05 10.39
N ILE A 106 -20.54 -0.49 11.48
CA ILE A 106 -19.18 -1.04 11.47
C ILE A 106 -19.03 -2.22 10.49
N LYS A 107 -20.07 -3.05 10.31
CA LYS A 107 -20.05 -4.18 9.38
C LYS A 107 -19.90 -3.70 7.94
N ILE A 108 -20.67 -2.67 7.57
CA ILE A 108 -20.61 -2.07 6.22
C ILE A 108 -19.26 -1.35 6.03
N ALA A 109 -18.71 -0.74 7.07
CA ALA A 109 -17.39 -0.14 7.01
C ALA A 109 -16.29 -1.18 6.74
N TYR A 110 -16.33 -2.34 7.39
CA TYR A 110 -15.40 -3.44 7.10
C TYR A 110 -15.53 -3.97 5.67
N LEU A 111 -16.78 -4.17 5.21
CA LEU A 111 -17.01 -4.55 3.82
C LEU A 111 -16.46 -3.50 2.85
N SER A 112 -16.63 -2.21 3.16
CA SER A 112 -16.07 -1.14 2.33
C SER A 112 -14.55 -1.17 2.29
N ALA A 113 -13.86 -1.46 3.40
CA ALA A 113 -12.40 -1.56 3.41
C ALA A 113 -11.93 -2.71 2.50
N ILE A 114 -12.60 -3.86 2.55
CA ILE A 114 -12.32 -5.02 1.68
C ILE A 114 -12.49 -4.65 0.20
N LEU A 115 -13.65 -4.08 -0.15
CA LEU A 115 -13.96 -3.73 -1.55
C LEU A 115 -13.05 -2.63 -2.09
N LEU A 116 -12.79 -1.58 -1.30
CA LEU A 116 -11.90 -0.50 -1.69
C LEU A 116 -10.45 -0.99 -1.83
N SER A 117 -10.00 -1.93 -0.99
CA SER A 117 -8.68 -2.53 -1.14
C SER A 117 -8.55 -3.26 -2.47
N LEU A 118 -9.52 -4.13 -2.80
CA LEU A 118 -9.56 -4.83 -4.08
C LEU A 118 -9.54 -3.86 -5.26
N ILE A 119 -10.38 -2.82 -5.22
CA ILE A 119 -10.49 -1.85 -6.32
C ILE A 119 -9.20 -1.03 -6.45
N ILE A 120 -8.73 -0.42 -5.37
CA ILE A 120 -7.61 0.53 -5.42
C ILE A 120 -6.31 -0.18 -5.76
N PHE A 121 -6.03 -1.31 -5.11
CA PHE A 121 -4.80 -2.06 -5.39
C PHE A 121 -4.87 -2.78 -6.73
N GLY A 122 -6.00 -3.38 -7.10
CA GLY A 122 -6.16 -3.98 -8.43
C GLY A 122 -5.98 -2.97 -9.56
N LEU A 123 -6.46 -1.73 -9.39
CA LEU A 123 -6.20 -0.64 -10.34
C LEU A 123 -4.74 -0.18 -10.32
N ALA A 124 -4.08 -0.18 -9.16
CA ALA A 124 -2.66 0.16 -9.06
C ALA A 124 -1.81 -0.87 -9.82
N GLU A 125 -2.02 -2.16 -9.60
CA GLU A 125 -1.30 -3.24 -10.31
C GLU A 125 -1.47 -3.13 -11.84
N GLN A 126 -2.67 -2.81 -12.31
CA GLN A 126 -2.97 -2.66 -13.73
C GLN A 126 -2.39 -1.38 -14.37
N SER A 127 -1.99 -0.37 -13.59
CA SER A 127 -1.57 0.93 -14.12
C SER A 127 -0.11 1.29 -13.84
N MET A 128 0.47 0.79 -12.75
CA MET A 128 1.78 1.23 -12.27
C MET A 128 2.96 0.58 -13.00
N TRP A 129 2.72 -0.48 -13.79
CA TRP A 129 3.74 -1.12 -14.64
C TRP A 129 4.41 -0.18 -15.63
N VAL A 130 3.72 0.89 -16.05
CA VAL A 130 4.27 1.90 -16.96
C VAL A 130 5.27 2.84 -16.26
N PHE A 131 5.19 2.96 -14.93
CA PHE A 131 5.83 4.07 -14.20
C PHE A 131 6.71 3.66 -13.04
N SER A 132 6.44 2.55 -12.36
CA SER A 132 7.03 2.31 -11.04
C SER A 132 7.40 0.86 -10.73
N TRP A 133 6.52 -0.11 -10.93
CA TRP A 133 6.81 -1.52 -10.65
C TRP A 133 6.00 -2.41 -11.55
N TYR A 134 6.54 -3.57 -11.90
CA TYR A 134 5.82 -4.59 -12.66
C TYR A 134 6.13 -5.99 -12.13
N PRO A 135 5.15 -6.92 -12.18
CA PRO A 135 5.38 -8.31 -11.79
C PRO A 135 6.17 -9.06 -12.86
N GLN A 136 6.92 -10.08 -12.43
CA GLN A 136 7.61 -11.02 -13.32
C GLN A 136 7.54 -12.44 -12.76
N ASN A 137 7.73 -13.46 -13.60
CA ASN A 137 7.83 -14.86 -13.18
C ASN A 137 6.63 -15.37 -12.36
N VAL A 138 5.43 -14.82 -12.61
CA VAL A 138 4.17 -15.16 -11.93
C VAL A 138 3.02 -15.19 -12.93
N PHE A 139 1.93 -15.84 -12.54
CA PHE A 139 0.73 -15.90 -13.34
C PHE A 139 -0.01 -14.55 -13.34
N LEU A 140 -0.18 -14.00 -14.55
CA LEU A 140 -0.78 -12.69 -14.77
C LEU A 140 -2.19 -12.83 -15.35
N LEU A 141 -3.11 -12.05 -14.80
CA LEU A 141 -4.40 -11.78 -15.42
C LEU A 141 -4.32 -10.45 -16.18
N PHE A 142 -4.88 -10.39 -17.39
CA PHE A 142 -4.85 -9.18 -18.24
C PHE A 142 -3.44 -8.57 -18.35
N ASP A 143 -2.44 -9.42 -18.59
CA ASP A 143 -1.02 -9.10 -18.82
C ASP A 143 -0.25 -8.38 -17.70
N HIS A 144 -0.92 -7.89 -16.65
CA HIS A 144 -0.28 -7.05 -15.63
C HIS A 144 -0.74 -7.30 -14.19
N LEU A 145 -1.86 -7.99 -13.96
CA LEU A 145 -2.36 -8.25 -12.60
C LEU A 145 -1.81 -9.56 -12.07
N ALA A 146 -0.87 -9.51 -11.13
CA ALA A 146 -0.39 -10.69 -10.42
C ALA A 146 -1.50 -11.27 -9.53
N ILE A 147 -1.94 -12.51 -9.78
CA ILE A 147 -3.09 -13.06 -9.05
C ILE A 147 -2.75 -13.30 -7.57
N TYR A 148 -1.51 -13.70 -7.28
CA TYR A 148 -1.09 -14.04 -5.92
C TYR A 148 -1.20 -12.88 -4.92
N ILE A 149 -1.15 -11.62 -5.38
CA ILE A 149 -1.09 -10.44 -4.52
C ILE A 149 -2.46 -9.88 -4.13
N ILE A 150 -3.51 -10.23 -4.87
CA ILE A 150 -4.88 -9.68 -4.68
C ILE A 150 -5.40 -9.91 -3.26
N ILE A 151 -5.31 -11.15 -2.76
CA ILE A 151 -5.78 -11.50 -1.41
C ILE A 151 -4.91 -10.84 -0.33
N PRO A 152 -3.56 -10.90 -0.40
CA PRO A 152 -2.67 -10.13 0.48
C PRO A 152 -3.02 -8.65 0.58
N GLU A 153 -3.33 -7.98 -0.52
CA GLU A 153 -3.68 -6.56 -0.54
C GLU A 153 -5.03 -6.25 0.12
N ILE A 154 -6.02 -7.14 -0.07
CA ILE A 154 -7.28 -7.09 0.68
C ILE A 154 -7.01 -7.22 2.18
N ILE A 155 -6.16 -8.17 2.58
CA ILE A 155 -5.77 -8.35 3.98
C ILE A 155 -5.07 -7.11 4.51
N LEU A 156 -4.18 -6.49 3.73
CA LEU A 156 -3.46 -5.27 4.10
C LEU A 156 -4.42 -4.12 4.37
N GLY A 157 -5.31 -3.79 3.43
CA GLY A 157 -6.23 -2.67 3.61
C GLY A 157 -7.29 -2.92 4.70
N PHE A 158 -7.82 -4.15 4.79
CA PHE A 158 -8.75 -4.51 5.86
C PHE A 158 -8.09 -4.47 7.24
N SER A 159 -6.92 -5.10 7.40
CA SER A 159 -6.21 -5.13 8.69
C SER A 159 -5.76 -3.74 9.12
N SER A 160 -5.30 -2.90 8.19
CA SER A 160 -4.98 -1.49 8.44
C SER A 160 -6.17 -0.74 9.02
N PHE A 161 -7.35 -0.85 8.40
CA PHE A 161 -8.55 -0.17 8.89
C PHE A 161 -9.04 -0.75 10.24
N TYR A 162 -9.08 -2.07 10.38
CA TYR A 162 -9.52 -2.75 11.60
C TYR A 162 -8.63 -2.38 12.81
N LEU A 163 -7.31 -2.47 12.65
CA LEU A 163 -6.35 -2.18 13.71
C LEU A 163 -6.28 -0.69 14.02
N PHE A 164 -6.45 0.18 13.01
CA PHE A 164 -6.62 1.61 13.24
C PHE A 164 -7.79 1.87 14.19
N LEU A 165 -8.97 1.32 13.92
CA LEU A 165 -10.14 1.55 14.78
C LEU A 165 -9.93 1.09 16.22
N LYS A 166 -9.20 -0.02 16.41
CA LYS A 166 -8.94 -0.60 17.73
C LYS A 166 -7.88 0.17 18.52
N PHE A 167 -6.89 0.77 17.85
CA PHE A 167 -5.71 1.35 18.49
C PHE A 167 -5.45 2.83 18.17
N LYS A 168 -6.40 3.52 17.53
CA LYS A 168 -6.29 4.95 17.15
C LYS A 168 -6.01 5.88 18.34
N ASP A 169 -6.42 5.51 19.55
CA ASP A 169 -6.27 6.33 20.76
C ASP A 169 -5.07 5.89 21.62
N ASN A 170 -4.33 4.87 21.21
CA ASN A 170 -3.11 4.41 21.88
C ASN A 170 -1.92 5.36 21.62
N LYS A 171 -0.88 5.24 22.45
CA LYS A 171 0.40 5.94 22.30
C LYS A 171 1.08 5.60 20.97
N ILE A 172 1.89 6.52 20.47
CA ILE A 172 2.55 6.41 19.16
C ILE A 172 3.41 5.15 19.01
N TYR A 173 4.18 4.77 20.04
CA TYR A 173 5.03 3.57 20.01
C TYR A 173 4.23 2.28 19.83
N PHE A 174 3.01 2.23 20.39
CA PHE A 174 2.13 1.09 20.19
C PHE A 174 1.62 1.02 18.74
N LYS A 175 1.34 2.17 18.11
CA LYS A 175 0.96 2.24 16.70
C LYS A 175 2.09 1.79 15.78
N ILE A 176 3.34 2.14 16.09
CA ILE A 176 4.52 1.66 15.37
C ILE A 176 4.61 0.13 15.45
N ALA A 177 4.46 -0.44 16.65
CA ALA A 177 4.47 -1.90 16.82
C ALA A 177 3.33 -2.58 16.05
N ILE A 178 2.12 -2.01 16.07
CA ILE A 178 0.98 -2.54 15.30
C ILE A 178 1.20 -2.41 13.79
N ALA A 179 1.78 -1.30 13.31
CA ALA A 179 2.12 -1.13 11.90
C ALA A 179 3.15 -2.18 11.44
N PHE A 180 4.12 -2.50 12.30
CA PHE A 180 5.06 -3.59 12.05
C PHE A 180 4.36 -4.96 11.99
N VAL A 181 3.39 -5.22 12.86
CA VAL A 181 2.55 -6.44 12.80
C VAL A 181 1.73 -6.50 11.50
N VAL A 182 1.18 -5.38 11.03
CA VAL A 182 0.48 -5.32 9.73
C VAL A 182 1.43 -5.67 8.59
N MET A 183 2.66 -5.15 8.62
CA MET A 183 3.68 -5.49 7.63
C MET A 183 3.97 -7.00 7.63
N LEU A 184 4.18 -7.61 8.80
CA LEU A 184 4.43 -9.06 8.90
C LEU A 184 3.24 -9.88 8.41
N LEU A 185 2.01 -9.45 8.71
CA LEU A 185 0.78 -10.09 8.24
C LEU A 185 0.69 -10.03 6.71
N TYR A 186 0.96 -8.88 6.11
CA TYR A 186 0.98 -8.71 4.66
C TYR A 186 2.08 -9.55 4.01
N LEU A 187 3.32 -9.50 4.51
CA LEU A 187 4.43 -10.29 4.01
C LEU A 187 4.13 -11.80 4.08
N GLY A 188 3.62 -12.27 5.22
CA GLY A 188 3.23 -13.65 5.41
C GLY A 188 2.12 -14.08 4.45
N ALA A 189 1.11 -13.23 4.25
CA ALA A 189 0.03 -13.47 3.29
C ALA A 189 0.58 -13.51 1.85
N ALA A 190 1.38 -12.53 1.43
CA ALA A 190 1.98 -12.48 0.10
C ALA A 190 2.80 -13.72 -0.20
N ASN A 191 3.66 -14.13 0.74
CA ASN A 191 4.46 -15.34 0.60
C ASN A 191 3.61 -16.62 0.55
N PHE A 192 2.58 -16.72 1.40
CA PHE A 192 1.67 -17.87 1.42
C PHE A 192 0.87 -17.99 0.12
N PHE A 193 0.29 -16.91 -0.37
CA PHE A 193 -0.50 -16.93 -1.61
C PHE A 193 0.36 -17.08 -2.85
N TYR A 194 1.61 -16.56 -2.85
CA TYR A 194 2.60 -16.90 -3.87
C TYR A 194 2.84 -18.41 -3.91
N PHE A 195 3.16 -19.02 -2.77
CA PHE A 195 3.38 -20.46 -2.70
C PHE A 195 2.15 -21.26 -3.15
N LEU A 196 0.96 -20.90 -2.67
CA LEU A 196 -0.27 -21.60 -3.02
C LEU A 196 -0.60 -21.47 -4.51
N ILE A 197 -0.59 -20.26 -5.05
CA ILE A 197 -1.04 -20.02 -6.43
C ILE A 197 0.07 -20.40 -7.41
N GLU A 198 1.26 -19.85 -7.27
CA GLU A 198 2.33 -20.00 -8.26
C GLU A 198 3.01 -21.37 -8.18
N LYS A 199 3.16 -21.94 -6.98
CA LYS A 199 3.90 -23.20 -6.79
C LYS A 199 3.02 -24.44 -6.65
N ILE A 200 1.78 -24.31 -6.17
CA ILE A 200 0.88 -25.46 -6.03
C ILE A 200 -0.16 -25.50 -7.14
N LEU A 201 -0.88 -24.41 -7.38
CA LEU A 201 -2.02 -24.45 -8.31
C LEU A 201 -1.59 -24.32 -9.77
N VAL A 202 -0.75 -23.35 -10.10
CA VAL A 202 -0.34 -23.05 -11.49
C VAL A 202 0.78 -23.96 -11.97
N PHE A 203 1.76 -24.30 -11.11
CA PHE A 203 2.86 -25.21 -11.50
C PHE A 203 2.39 -26.63 -11.87
N ASN A 204 1.21 -27.04 -11.38
CA ASN A 204 0.62 -28.35 -11.69
C ASN A 204 -0.33 -28.32 -12.90
N LEU A 205 -0.45 -27.17 -13.60
CA LEU A 205 -1.18 -27.01 -14.86
C LEU A 205 -0.20 -27.02 -16.05
#